data_AF-A0A1J4RHA1-F1
#
_entry.id   AF-A0A1J4RHA1-F1
#
_cell.length_a   1.000
_cell.length_b   1.000
_cell.length_c   1.000
_cell.angle_alpha   90.00
_cell.angle_beta   90.00
_cell.angle_gamma   90.00
#
_symmetry.space_group_name_H-M   'P 1'
#
loop_
_entity.id
_entity.type
_entity.pdbx_description
1 polymer ?
#
loop_
_entity_poly.entity_id
_entity_poly.type
_entity_poly.pdbx_seq_one_letter_code
_entity_poly.pdbx_strand_id
1 'polypeptide(L)'
;MDNTKAMMKADMGEERTIESIMSLVETMKEQLDSMERFVSRRFDDLSMEINATSQQLDMAEEGLTGRFSEILNALAAINFRGDGETAANTGVELEAVIKTTEDAATQIMDAAERISHRIGSDKTISGDVARQKFLEETRNDVESILLACSFQDLTGQRIRKILESIQTIEDHISSTLGKLGVDITPDAMEGGIRESVENHSASQGDIDALFD
;
A
#
# COMPACT_ATOMS: atom_id res chain seq x y z
N MET A 1 75.58 68.99 -27.35
CA MET A 1 75.90 67.62 -26.87
C MET A 1 74.88 67.08 -25.86
N ASP A 2 74.25 67.92 -25.04
CA ASP A 2 73.32 67.46 -23.99
C ASP A 2 71.96 66.96 -24.54
N ASN A 3 71.38 67.68 -25.51
CA ASN A 3 70.07 67.35 -26.06
C ASN A 3 70.06 66.03 -26.87
N THR A 4 71.14 65.74 -27.59
CA THR A 4 71.31 64.49 -28.36
C THR A 4 71.43 63.27 -27.45
N LYS A 5 72.02 63.43 -26.26
CA LYS A 5 72.21 62.35 -25.28
C LYS A 5 70.94 62.07 -24.48
N ALA A 6 70.12 63.11 -24.24
CA ALA A 6 68.80 62.98 -23.64
C ALA A 6 67.80 62.29 -24.58
N MET A 7 67.80 62.67 -25.86
CA MET A 7 66.94 62.08 -26.90
C MET A 7 67.27 60.60 -27.15
N MET A 8 68.56 60.25 -27.19
CA MET A 8 69.03 58.87 -27.34
C MET A 8 68.75 58.00 -26.09
N LYS A 9 68.67 58.60 -24.89
CA LYS A 9 68.21 57.91 -23.66
C LYS A 9 66.70 57.68 -23.62
N ALA A 10 65.91 58.62 -24.16
CA ALA A 10 64.46 58.48 -24.25
C ALA A 10 64.08 57.41 -25.29
N ASP A 11 64.73 57.42 -26.45
CA ASP A 11 64.56 56.43 -27.53
C ASP A 11 64.93 55.00 -27.07
N MET A 12 66.08 54.84 -26.39
CA MET A 12 66.43 53.56 -25.76
C MET A 12 65.50 53.15 -24.60
N GLY A 13 64.82 54.10 -23.94
CA GLY A 13 63.83 53.80 -22.90
C GLY A 13 62.49 53.33 -23.47
N GLU A 14 62.09 53.90 -24.61
CA GLU A 14 60.90 53.54 -25.36
C GLU A 14 61.07 52.17 -26.03
N GLU A 15 62.24 51.90 -26.63
CA GLU A 15 62.61 50.60 -27.20
C GLU A 15 62.60 49.47 -26.14
N ARG A 16 63.17 49.71 -24.95
CA ARG A 16 63.11 48.77 -23.81
C ARG A 16 61.69 48.55 -23.26
N THR A 17 60.84 49.56 -23.35
CA THR A 17 59.44 49.46 -22.91
C THR A 17 58.62 48.61 -23.89
N ILE A 18 58.84 48.80 -25.20
CA ILE A 18 58.22 47.99 -26.25
C ILE A 18 58.67 46.53 -26.14
N GLU A 19 59.96 46.26 -25.90
CA GLU A 19 60.46 44.90 -25.66
C GLU A 19 59.79 44.23 -24.44
N SER A 20 59.61 44.97 -23.35
CA SER A 20 58.92 44.45 -22.15
C SER A 20 57.43 44.15 -22.41
N ILE A 21 56.74 45.02 -23.16
CA ILE A 21 55.34 44.79 -23.55
C ILE A 21 55.23 43.59 -24.48
N MET A 22 56.11 43.44 -25.47
CA MET A 22 56.12 42.29 -26.38
C MET A 22 56.38 40.99 -25.62
N SER A 23 57.29 40.98 -24.64
CA SER A 23 57.52 39.83 -23.77
C SER A 23 56.29 39.47 -22.92
N LEU A 24 55.57 40.46 -22.40
CA LEU A 24 54.34 40.24 -21.63
C LEU A 24 53.22 39.70 -22.53
N VAL A 25 53.09 40.20 -23.76
CA VAL A 25 52.12 39.72 -24.76
C VAL A 25 52.42 38.28 -25.17
N GLU A 26 53.70 37.93 -25.37
CA GLU A 26 54.13 36.55 -25.64
C GLU A 26 53.75 35.62 -24.48
N THR A 27 54.02 36.05 -23.24
CA THR A 27 53.67 35.28 -22.03
C THR A 27 52.15 35.11 -21.88
N MET A 28 51.37 36.17 -22.14
CA MET A 28 49.90 36.09 -22.12
C MET A 28 49.36 35.15 -23.19
N LYS A 29 49.95 35.16 -24.39
CA LYS A 29 49.58 34.26 -25.47
C LYS A 29 49.86 32.80 -25.08
N GLU A 30 51.02 32.51 -24.51
CA GLU A 30 51.35 31.17 -24.00
C GLU A 30 50.36 30.71 -22.91
N GLN A 31 49.95 31.61 -22.01
CA GLN A 31 48.94 31.31 -20.99
C GLN A 31 47.56 31.05 -21.60
N LEU A 32 47.15 31.82 -22.63
CA LEU A 32 45.90 31.61 -23.34
C LEU A 32 45.90 30.28 -24.09
N ASP A 33 46.99 29.93 -24.77
CA ASP A 33 47.15 28.64 -25.45
C ASP A 33 47.08 27.47 -24.45
N SER A 34 47.69 27.64 -23.26
CA SER A 34 47.59 26.66 -22.18
C SER A 34 46.16 26.54 -21.65
N MET A 35 45.45 27.66 -21.51
CA MET A 35 44.08 27.69 -21.04
C MET A 35 43.13 27.06 -22.06
N GLU A 36 43.31 27.33 -23.35
CA GLU A 36 42.55 26.70 -24.44
C GLU A 36 42.72 25.18 -24.41
N ARG A 37 43.96 24.69 -24.34
CA ARG A 37 44.24 23.25 -24.23
C ARG A 37 43.62 22.62 -22.99
N PHE A 38 43.67 23.32 -21.86
CA PHE A 38 43.04 22.86 -20.62
C PHE A 38 41.52 22.78 -20.76
N VAL A 39 40.88 23.82 -21.31
CA VAL A 39 39.43 23.87 -21.51
C VAL A 39 38.98 22.79 -22.48
N SER A 40 39.65 22.60 -23.62
CA SER A 40 39.32 21.53 -24.56
C SER A 40 39.39 20.16 -23.90
N ARG A 41 40.46 19.88 -23.15
CA ARG A 41 40.59 18.61 -22.42
C ARG A 41 39.50 18.41 -21.38
N ARG A 42 39.12 19.47 -20.65
CA ARG A 42 38.03 19.40 -19.66
C ARG A 42 36.67 19.21 -20.31
N PHE A 43 36.41 19.79 -21.48
CA PHE A 43 35.20 19.52 -22.24
C PHE A 43 35.13 18.07 -22.67
N ASP A 44 36.23 17.51 -23.19
CA ASP A 44 36.28 16.10 -23.58
C ASP A 44 36.01 15.16 -22.39
N ASP A 45 36.68 15.40 -21.25
CA ASP A 45 36.48 14.61 -20.03
C ASP A 45 35.04 14.71 -19.52
N LEU A 46 34.47 15.93 -19.46
CA LEU A 46 33.11 16.14 -18.97
C LEU A 46 32.07 15.54 -19.93
N SER A 47 32.29 15.62 -21.24
CA SER A 47 31.41 14.97 -22.22
C SER A 47 31.41 13.45 -22.06
N MET A 48 32.55 12.84 -21.77
CA MET A 48 32.63 11.41 -21.46
C MET A 48 31.88 11.06 -20.16
N GLU A 49 32.08 11.86 -19.10
CA GLU A 49 31.43 11.64 -17.80
C GLU A 49 29.91 11.82 -17.87
N ILE A 50 29.42 12.85 -18.58
CA ILE A 50 27.99 13.06 -18.82
C ILE A 50 27.39 11.90 -19.59
N ASN A 51 28.06 11.43 -20.65
CA ASN A 51 27.55 10.32 -21.45
C ASN A 51 27.47 9.03 -20.63
N ALA A 52 28.51 8.74 -19.83
CA ALA A 52 28.51 7.61 -18.91
C ALA A 52 27.39 7.71 -17.86
N THR A 53 27.14 8.90 -17.32
CA THR A 53 26.08 9.15 -16.34
C THR A 53 24.69 9.00 -16.98
N SER A 54 24.51 9.51 -18.21
CA SER A 54 23.26 9.34 -18.98
C SER A 54 22.97 7.86 -19.19
N GLN A 55 23.96 7.08 -19.60
CA GLN A 55 23.80 5.64 -19.80
C GLN A 55 23.48 4.91 -18.50
N GLN A 56 24.10 5.29 -17.38
CA GLN A 56 23.76 4.73 -16.06
C GLN A 56 22.33 5.07 -15.64
N LEU A 57 21.87 6.29 -15.93
CA LEU A 57 20.50 6.71 -15.64
C LEU A 57 19.51 5.91 -16.48
N ASP A 58 19.74 5.74 -17.78
CA ASP A 58 18.90 4.95 -18.67
C ASP A 58 18.78 3.49 -18.18
N MET A 59 19.91 2.88 -17.79
CA MET A 59 19.91 1.53 -17.22
C MET A 59 19.15 1.43 -15.89
N ALA A 60 19.23 2.48 -15.05
CA ALA A 60 18.49 2.53 -13.80
C ALA A 60 16.98 2.71 -14.03
N GLU A 61 16.58 3.54 -15.00
CA GLU A 61 15.19 3.73 -15.41
C GLU A 61 14.59 2.44 -15.95
N GLU A 62 15.30 1.75 -16.86
CA GLU A 62 14.87 0.44 -17.37
C GLU A 62 14.72 -0.60 -16.24
N GLY A 63 15.69 -0.64 -15.32
CA GLY A 63 15.63 -1.51 -14.15
C GLY A 63 14.44 -1.20 -13.24
N LEU A 64 14.11 0.08 -13.05
CA LEU A 64 12.97 0.52 -12.25
C LEU A 64 11.64 0.16 -12.93
N THR A 65 11.49 0.42 -14.23
CA THR A 65 10.30 0.05 -15.00
C THR A 65 10.08 -1.46 -15.01
N GLY A 66 11.14 -2.26 -15.13
CA GLY A 66 11.07 -3.72 -15.04
C GLY A 66 10.54 -4.17 -13.68
N ARG A 67 11.12 -3.65 -12.59
CA ARG A 67 10.68 -3.93 -11.21
C ARG A 67 9.24 -3.52 -10.95
N PHE A 68 8.82 -2.35 -11.40
CA PHE A 68 7.42 -1.92 -11.28
C PHE A 68 6.47 -2.82 -12.06
N SER A 69 6.89 -3.27 -13.25
CA SER A 69 6.11 -4.22 -14.06
C SER A 69 5.96 -5.57 -13.36
N GLU A 70 7.00 -6.06 -12.68
CA GLU A 70 6.93 -7.27 -11.85
C GLU A 70 5.97 -7.10 -10.66
N ILE A 71 6.01 -5.96 -9.95
CA ILE A 71 5.05 -5.65 -8.88
C ILE A 71 3.63 -5.64 -9.42
N LEU A 72 3.38 -4.90 -10.50
CA LEU A 72 2.05 -4.78 -11.08
C LEU A 72 1.54 -6.14 -11.58
N ASN A 73 2.40 -6.99 -12.14
CA ASN A 73 2.03 -8.34 -12.52
C ASN A 73 1.74 -9.23 -11.29
N ALA A 74 2.52 -9.12 -10.22
CA ALA A 74 2.25 -9.85 -8.98
C ALA A 74 0.91 -9.41 -8.35
N LEU A 75 0.64 -8.10 -8.31
CA LEU A 75 -0.64 -7.54 -7.85
C LEU A 75 -1.81 -7.93 -8.76
N ALA A 76 -1.62 -7.93 -10.08
CA ALA A 76 -2.64 -8.36 -11.03
C ALA A 76 -2.92 -9.86 -10.90
N ALA A 77 -1.89 -10.68 -10.68
CA ALA A 77 -2.04 -12.11 -10.42
C ALA A 77 -2.79 -12.39 -9.11
N ILE A 78 -2.55 -11.58 -8.07
CA ILE A 78 -3.34 -11.59 -6.83
C ILE A 78 -4.82 -11.29 -7.11
N ASN A 79 -5.11 -10.36 -8.04
CA ASN A 79 -6.46 -9.98 -8.41
C ASN A 79 -7.13 -10.93 -9.43
N PHE A 80 -6.38 -11.86 -10.03
CA PHE A 80 -6.85 -12.77 -11.09
C PHE A 80 -6.48 -14.25 -10.85
N ARG A 81 -6.57 -14.74 -9.61
CA ARG A 81 -6.67 -16.19 -9.38
C ARG A 81 -8.12 -16.63 -9.59
N GLY A 82 -8.39 -17.28 -10.72
CA GLY A 82 -9.71 -17.81 -11.10
C GLY A 82 -10.18 -19.05 -10.32
N ASP A 83 -9.56 -19.35 -9.18
CA ASP A 83 -9.95 -20.41 -8.26
C ASP A 83 -11.02 -19.96 -7.23
N GLY A 84 -11.35 -18.67 -7.19
CA GLY A 84 -12.29 -18.11 -6.24
C GLY A 84 -11.66 -17.78 -4.87
N GLU A 85 -10.35 -17.69 -4.74
CA GLU A 85 -9.69 -17.15 -3.53
C GLU A 85 -9.10 -15.75 -3.74
N THR A 86 -9.51 -15.10 -4.82
CA THR A 86 -9.05 -13.77 -5.22
C THR A 86 -9.55 -12.66 -4.32
N ALA A 87 -8.86 -11.51 -4.30
CA ALA A 87 -9.33 -10.29 -3.65
C ALA A 87 -10.75 -9.86 -4.12
N ALA A 88 -11.06 -10.07 -5.41
CA ALA A 88 -12.40 -9.91 -5.95
C ALA A 88 -13.43 -10.84 -5.28
N ASN A 89 -13.03 -12.07 -4.91
CA ASN A 89 -13.89 -12.98 -4.16
C ASN A 89 -13.98 -12.61 -2.68
N THR A 90 -12.93 -12.07 -2.08
CA THR A 90 -12.98 -11.53 -0.70
C THR A 90 -14.07 -10.47 -0.53
N GLY A 91 -14.21 -9.55 -1.51
CA GLY A 91 -15.29 -8.57 -1.52
C GLY A 91 -16.68 -9.20 -1.59
N VAL A 92 -16.86 -10.20 -2.45
CA VAL A 92 -18.13 -10.95 -2.61
C VAL A 92 -18.46 -11.75 -1.35
N GLU A 93 -17.48 -12.39 -0.72
CA GLU A 93 -17.65 -13.13 0.52
C GLU A 93 -18.05 -12.19 1.68
N LEU A 94 -17.46 -10.99 1.74
CA LEU A 94 -17.82 -9.98 2.75
C LEU A 94 -19.25 -9.45 2.54
N GLU A 95 -19.65 -9.20 1.29
CA GLU A 95 -21.02 -8.82 0.96
C GLU A 95 -22.02 -9.94 1.29
N ALA A 96 -21.65 -11.20 1.04
CA ALA A 96 -22.46 -12.36 1.41
C ALA A 96 -22.60 -12.49 2.94
N VAL A 97 -21.56 -12.17 3.71
CA VAL A 97 -21.63 -12.10 5.18
C VAL A 97 -22.64 -11.03 5.60
N ILE A 98 -22.51 -9.80 5.09
CA ILE A 98 -23.42 -8.69 5.43
C ILE A 98 -24.86 -9.10 5.15
N LYS A 99 -25.15 -9.58 3.94
CA LYS A 99 -26.50 -10.00 3.56
C LYS A 99 -27.04 -11.11 4.46
N THR A 100 -26.23 -12.15 4.73
CA THR A 100 -26.63 -13.26 5.61
C THR A 100 -26.96 -12.75 7.02
N THR A 101 -26.17 -11.80 7.55
CA THR A 101 -26.41 -11.21 8.86
C THR A 101 -27.65 -10.32 8.88
N GLU A 102 -27.91 -9.55 7.82
CA GLU A 102 -29.10 -8.70 7.70
C GLU A 102 -30.38 -9.53 7.60
N ASP A 103 -30.37 -10.57 6.77
CA ASP A 103 -31.51 -11.48 6.58
C ASP A 103 -31.84 -12.18 7.92
N ALA A 104 -30.83 -12.67 8.63
CA ALA A 104 -31.03 -13.32 9.92
C ALA A 104 -31.47 -12.36 11.02
N ALA A 105 -30.90 -11.16 11.09
CA ALA A 105 -31.32 -10.13 12.04
C ALA A 105 -32.79 -9.74 11.82
N THR A 106 -33.20 -9.57 10.55
CA THR A 106 -34.61 -9.31 10.18
C THR A 106 -35.51 -10.45 10.65
N GLN A 107 -35.14 -11.69 10.39
CA GLN A 107 -35.94 -12.86 10.80
C GLN A 107 -36.07 -12.97 12.34
N ILE A 108 -34.99 -12.70 13.07
CA ILE A 108 -34.98 -12.68 14.55
C ILE A 108 -35.91 -11.58 15.07
N MET A 109 -35.80 -10.37 14.53
CA MET A 109 -36.63 -9.22 14.91
C MET A 109 -38.11 -9.50 14.63
N ASP A 110 -38.45 -10.03 13.46
CA ASP A 110 -39.82 -10.36 13.08
C ASP A 110 -40.42 -11.41 14.02
N ALA A 111 -39.67 -12.46 14.36
CA ALA A 111 -40.13 -13.49 15.30
C ALA A 111 -40.33 -12.93 16.71
N ALA A 112 -39.38 -12.11 17.19
CA ALA A 112 -39.49 -11.43 18.47
C ALA A 112 -40.69 -10.47 18.52
N GLU A 113 -40.96 -9.73 17.44
CA GLU A 113 -42.12 -8.83 17.34
C GLU A 113 -43.43 -9.62 17.38
N ARG A 114 -43.54 -10.74 16.65
CA ARG A 114 -44.71 -11.63 16.72
C ARG A 114 -44.95 -12.16 18.13
N ILE A 115 -43.89 -12.57 18.84
CA ILE A 115 -43.97 -13.00 20.26
C ILE A 115 -44.47 -11.85 21.14
N SER A 116 -43.85 -10.67 21.04
CA SER A 116 -44.22 -9.48 21.81
C SER A 116 -45.69 -9.10 21.60
N HIS A 117 -46.14 -9.07 20.34
CA HIS A 117 -47.53 -8.76 19.99
C HIS A 117 -48.52 -9.77 20.60
N ARG A 118 -48.20 -11.07 20.57
CA ARG A 118 -49.03 -12.10 21.21
C ARG A 118 -49.11 -11.94 22.72
N ILE A 119 -47.99 -11.66 23.39
CA ILE A 119 -47.97 -11.41 24.84
C ILE A 119 -48.78 -10.15 25.17
N GLY A 120 -48.69 -9.09 24.37
CA GLY A 120 -49.45 -7.85 24.57
C GLY A 120 -50.96 -7.98 24.35
N SER A 121 -51.40 -8.93 23.52
CA SER A 121 -52.82 -9.21 23.22
C SER A 121 -53.48 -10.20 24.20
N ASP A 122 -52.74 -10.65 25.22
CA ASP A 122 -53.11 -11.67 26.23
C ASP A 122 -54.27 -11.27 27.18
N LYS A 123 -54.84 -10.07 27.06
CA LYS A 123 -56.03 -9.69 27.86
C LYS A 123 -57.30 -10.50 27.53
N THR A 124 -57.24 -11.45 26.60
CA THR A 124 -58.42 -12.13 26.04
C THR A 124 -58.28 -13.64 25.84
N ILE A 125 -57.16 -14.28 26.24
CA ILE A 125 -57.00 -15.73 26.07
C ILE A 125 -57.82 -16.47 27.14
N SER A 126 -59.07 -16.78 26.81
CA SER A 126 -59.97 -17.58 27.63
C SER A 126 -60.26 -18.92 26.96
N GLY A 127 -59.90 -20.02 27.63
CA GLY A 127 -60.12 -21.41 27.16
C GLY A 127 -58.85 -22.15 26.77
N ASP A 128 -58.84 -23.46 26.99
CA ASP A 128 -57.66 -24.33 26.80
C ASP A 128 -57.14 -24.34 25.36
N VAL A 129 -58.05 -24.30 24.37
CA VAL A 129 -57.69 -24.29 22.94
C VAL A 129 -56.91 -23.02 22.57
N ALA A 130 -57.32 -21.86 23.07
CA ALA A 130 -56.65 -20.59 22.79
C ALA A 130 -55.27 -20.52 23.46
N ARG A 131 -55.16 -21.06 24.69
CA ARG A 131 -53.88 -21.18 25.41
C ARG A 131 -52.91 -22.12 24.70
N GLN A 132 -53.40 -23.27 24.22
CA GLN A 132 -52.55 -24.24 23.54
C GLN A 132 -52.03 -23.69 22.21
N LYS A 133 -52.89 -23.01 21.44
CA LYS A 133 -52.48 -22.32 20.22
C LYS A 133 -51.43 -21.23 20.47
N PHE A 134 -51.60 -20.42 21.52
CA PHE A 134 -50.61 -19.43 21.91
C PHE A 134 -49.24 -20.08 22.21
N LEU A 135 -49.21 -21.15 23.01
CA LEU A 135 -47.97 -21.83 23.36
C LEU A 135 -47.28 -22.45 22.14
N GLU A 136 -48.04 -23.02 21.22
CA GLU A 136 -47.53 -23.61 19.99
C GLU A 136 -46.93 -22.55 19.06
N GLU A 137 -47.64 -21.45 18.83
CA GLU A 137 -47.14 -20.36 17.99
C GLU A 137 -45.91 -19.67 18.61
N THR A 138 -45.90 -19.44 19.92
CA THR A 138 -44.72 -18.90 20.60
C THR A 138 -43.53 -19.85 20.51
N ARG A 139 -43.75 -21.16 20.65
CA ARG A 139 -42.68 -22.17 20.46
C ARG A 139 -42.10 -22.10 19.05
N ASN A 140 -42.95 -22.05 18.03
CA ASN A 140 -42.51 -21.97 16.63
C ASN A 140 -41.67 -20.70 16.37
N ASP A 141 -42.03 -19.57 16.97
CA ASP A 141 -41.25 -18.33 16.81
C ASP A 141 -39.93 -18.36 17.58
N VAL A 142 -39.87 -19.00 18.75
CA VAL A 142 -38.59 -19.26 19.45
C VAL A 142 -37.70 -20.18 18.61
N GLU A 143 -38.24 -21.25 18.03
CA GLU A 143 -37.51 -22.13 17.13
C GLU A 143 -37.01 -21.37 15.89
N SER A 144 -37.80 -20.45 15.34
CA SER A 144 -37.39 -19.60 14.21
C SER A 144 -36.21 -18.70 14.56
N ILE A 145 -36.18 -18.13 15.77
CA ILE A 145 -35.05 -17.33 16.28
C ILE A 145 -33.80 -18.20 16.40
N LEU A 146 -33.91 -19.37 17.02
CA LEU A 146 -32.77 -20.28 17.20
C LEU A 146 -32.21 -20.75 15.85
N LEU A 147 -33.08 -21.08 14.89
CA LEU A 147 -32.66 -21.44 13.56
C LEU A 147 -32.00 -20.27 12.83
N ALA A 148 -32.57 -19.06 12.94
CA ALA A 148 -31.98 -17.87 12.33
C ALA A 148 -30.55 -17.66 12.86
N CYS A 149 -30.31 -17.77 14.18
CA CYS A 149 -29.00 -17.63 14.83
C CYS A 149 -27.91 -18.56 14.25
N SER A 150 -28.25 -19.65 13.57
CA SER A 150 -27.28 -20.49 12.86
C SER A 150 -26.46 -19.73 11.79
N PHE A 151 -26.92 -18.54 11.38
CA PHE A 151 -26.15 -17.61 10.54
C PHE A 151 -24.74 -17.33 11.08
N GLN A 152 -24.56 -17.38 12.40
CA GLN A 152 -23.28 -17.08 13.05
C GLN A 152 -22.17 -18.04 12.61
N ASP A 153 -22.48 -19.33 12.47
CA ASP A 153 -21.50 -20.32 12.02
C ASP A 153 -21.10 -20.07 10.57
N LEU A 154 -22.09 -19.85 9.69
CA LEU A 154 -21.86 -19.54 8.28
C LEU A 154 -21.02 -18.25 8.12
N THR A 155 -21.35 -17.22 8.90
CA THR A 155 -20.58 -15.96 8.94
C THR A 155 -19.16 -16.20 9.45
N GLY A 156 -18.98 -16.97 10.51
CA GLY A 156 -17.67 -17.29 11.07
C GLY A 156 -16.77 -18.05 10.08
N GLN A 157 -17.34 -19.02 9.36
CA GLN A 157 -16.62 -19.75 8.31
C GLN A 157 -16.19 -18.81 7.17
N ARG A 158 -17.08 -17.94 6.70
CA ARG A 158 -16.76 -16.98 5.63
C ARG A 158 -15.70 -15.96 6.04
N ILE A 159 -15.79 -15.42 7.25
CA ILE A 159 -14.78 -14.49 7.78
C ILE A 159 -13.40 -15.16 7.87
N ARG A 160 -13.33 -16.42 8.32
CA ARG A 160 -12.05 -17.17 8.35
C ARG A 160 -11.46 -17.30 6.94
N LYS A 161 -12.27 -17.67 5.95
CA LYS A 161 -11.82 -17.78 4.56
C LYS A 161 -11.31 -16.44 4.01
N ILE A 162 -12.00 -15.34 4.32
CA ILE A 162 -11.57 -13.98 3.97
C ILE A 162 -10.19 -13.67 4.59
N LEU A 163 -10.00 -13.97 5.88
CA LEU A 163 -8.74 -13.71 6.58
C LEU A 163 -7.59 -14.52 5.99
N GLU A 164 -7.81 -15.80 5.68
CA GLU A 164 -6.83 -16.67 5.01
C GLU A 164 -6.43 -16.13 3.63
N SER A 165 -7.40 -15.63 2.85
CA SER A 165 -7.12 -14.97 1.57
C SER A 165 -6.28 -13.71 1.75
N ILE A 166 -6.59 -12.85 2.73
CA ILE A 166 -5.82 -11.63 3.01
C ILE A 166 -4.38 -11.98 3.42
N GLN A 167 -4.20 -12.97 4.28
CA GLN A 167 -2.88 -13.42 4.73
C GLN A 167 -2.05 -13.95 3.55
N THR A 168 -2.67 -14.71 2.65
CA THR A 168 -2.01 -15.19 1.42
C THR A 168 -1.58 -14.04 0.52
N ILE A 169 -2.39 -12.99 0.41
CA ILE A 169 -2.06 -11.77 -0.35
C ILE A 169 -0.87 -11.06 0.30
N GLU A 170 -0.87 -10.90 1.61
CA GLU A 170 0.20 -10.27 2.38
C GLU A 170 1.53 -11.02 2.21
N ASP A 171 1.53 -12.35 2.34
CA ASP A 171 2.71 -13.19 2.15
C ASP A 171 3.28 -13.05 0.73
N HIS A 172 2.41 -13.02 -0.28
CA HIS A 172 2.81 -12.84 -1.67
C HIS A 172 3.39 -11.45 -1.96
N ILE A 173 2.78 -10.38 -1.43
CA ILE A 173 3.28 -9.02 -1.56
C ILE A 173 4.65 -8.90 -0.86
N SER A 174 4.76 -9.38 0.37
CA SER A 174 6.00 -9.40 1.15
C SER A 174 7.11 -10.18 0.43
N SER A 175 6.79 -11.35 -0.12
CA SER A 175 7.72 -12.14 -0.93
C SER A 175 8.18 -11.41 -2.19
N THR A 176 7.26 -10.75 -2.89
CA THR A 176 7.56 -9.99 -4.11
C THR A 176 8.47 -8.81 -3.78
N LEU A 177 8.15 -8.04 -2.74
CA LEU A 177 8.94 -6.88 -2.34
C LEU A 177 10.30 -7.27 -1.77
N GLY A 178 10.38 -8.39 -1.04
CA GLY A 178 11.66 -8.98 -0.62
C GLY A 178 12.57 -9.35 -1.79
N LYS A 179 12.04 -9.92 -2.88
CA LYS A 179 12.82 -10.17 -4.12
C LYS A 179 13.34 -8.90 -4.76
N LEU A 180 12.66 -7.77 -4.57
CA LEU A 180 13.09 -6.45 -5.03
C LEU A 180 14.10 -5.78 -4.08
N GLY A 181 14.42 -6.38 -2.93
CA GLY A 181 15.31 -5.81 -1.94
C GLY A 181 14.66 -4.73 -1.07
N VAL A 182 13.33 -4.66 -1.06
CA VAL A 182 12.55 -3.85 -0.13
C VAL A 182 12.14 -4.76 1.02
N ASP A 183 12.80 -4.60 2.17
CA ASP A 183 12.43 -5.32 3.38
C ASP A 183 11.28 -4.56 4.04
N ILE A 184 10.09 -5.15 4.01
CA ILE A 184 8.95 -4.65 4.78
C ILE A 184 8.95 -5.46 6.06
N THR A 185 9.45 -4.88 7.14
CA THR A 185 9.11 -5.38 8.46
C THR A 185 7.68 -4.92 8.75
N PRO A 186 6.67 -5.81 8.77
CA PRO A 186 5.35 -5.41 9.22
C PRO A 186 5.50 -4.86 10.64
N ASP A 187 5.14 -3.59 10.84
CA ASP A 187 5.11 -3.01 12.18
C ASP A 187 3.94 -3.64 12.91
N ALA A 188 4.23 -4.70 13.68
CA ALA A 188 3.26 -5.42 14.48
C ALA A 188 2.52 -4.52 15.49
N MET A 189 2.96 -3.27 15.68
CA MET A 189 2.35 -2.30 16.58
C MET A 189 1.41 -1.30 15.91
N GLU A 190 1.35 -1.20 14.58
CA GLU A 190 0.49 -0.23 13.89
C GLU A 190 -0.86 -0.84 13.44
N GLY A 191 -0.94 -2.17 13.33
CA GLY A 191 -2.17 -2.92 13.04
C GLY A 191 -3.00 -3.18 14.30
N GLY A 192 -3.75 -2.18 14.75
CA GLY A 192 -4.57 -2.21 15.97
C GLY A 192 -5.74 -3.21 15.98
N ILE A 193 -5.45 -4.52 16.01
CA ILE A 193 -6.38 -5.53 16.52
C ILE A 193 -5.80 -6.08 17.81
N ARG A 194 -5.90 -5.27 18.87
CA ARG A 194 -5.78 -5.78 20.25
C ARG A 194 -7.01 -6.65 20.50
N GLU A 195 -6.82 -7.96 20.43
CA GLU A 195 -7.28 -8.89 21.47
C GLU A 195 -8.66 -8.53 22.06
N SER A 196 -9.71 -8.73 21.27
CA SER A 196 -11.11 -8.68 21.73
C SER A 196 -11.83 -10.01 21.57
N VAL A 197 -11.10 -11.09 21.26
CA VAL A 197 -11.69 -12.41 20.96
C VAL A 197 -11.76 -13.33 22.18
N GLU A 198 -11.10 -12.99 23.30
CA GLU A 198 -11.06 -13.91 24.45
C GLU A 198 -12.35 -13.99 25.31
N ASN A 199 -13.41 -13.21 25.05
CA ASN A 199 -14.54 -13.17 26.00
C ASN A 199 -15.96 -13.42 25.48
N HIS A 200 -16.19 -13.77 24.21
CA HIS A 200 -17.58 -13.94 23.72
C HIS A 200 -17.85 -15.11 22.77
N SER A 201 -16.94 -16.07 22.63
CA SER A 201 -17.30 -17.32 21.94
C SER A 201 -17.89 -18.28 22.97
N ALA A 202 -19.20 -18.15 23.23
CA ALA A 202 -19.93 -19.24 23.85
C ALA A 202 -19.74 -20.46 22.95
N SER A 203 -19.07 -21.48 23.46
CA SER A 203 -18.84 -22.71 22.70
C SER A 203 -20.17 -23.43 22.52
N GLN A 204 -20.28 -24.27 21.49
CA GLN A 204 -21.48 -25.09 21.28
C GLN A 204 -21.82 -25.93 22.53
N GLY A 205 -20.82 -26.32 23.31
CA GLY A 205 -21.03 -26.99 24.60
C GLY A 205 -21.65 -26.10 25.69
N ASP A 206 -21.38 -24.79 25.67
CA ASP A 206 -22.02 -23.84 26.60
C ASP A 206 -23.48 -23.56 26.22
N ILE A 207 -23.80 -23.66 24.92
CA ILE A 207 -25.17 -23.53 24.40
C ILE A 207 -25.97 -24.80 24.74
N ASP A 208 -25.41 -25.97 24.51
CA ASP A 208 -26.07 -27.25 24.81
C ASP A 208 -26.38 -27.39 26.32
N ALA A 209 -25.48 -26.91 27.18
CA ALA A 209 -25.67 -26.88 28.64
C ALA A 209 -26.78 -25.93 29.14
N LEU A 210 -27.28 -25.04 28.29
CA LEU A 210 -28.37 -24.10 28.59
C LEU A 210 -29.76 -24.69 28.29
N PHE A 211 -29.82 -25.78 27.52
CA PHE A 211 -31.08 -26.43 27.08
C PHE A 211 -31.30 -27.82 27.69
N ASP A 212 -30.35 -28.34 28.48
CA ASP A 212 -30.49 -29.51 29.37
C ASP A 212 -31.02 -29.13 30.77
#